data_AF-A0A1M7J143-F1
#
_entry.id   AF-A0A1M7J143-F1
#
_cell.length_a   1.000
_cell.length_b   1.000
_cell.length_c   1.000
_cell.angle_alpha   90.00
_cell.angle_beta   90.00
_cell.angle_gamma   90.00
#
_symmetry.space_group_name_H-M   'P 1'
#
loop_
_entity.id
_entity.type
_entity.pdbx_description
1 polymer ?
#
loop_
_entity_poly.entity_id
_entity_poly.type
_entity_poly.pdbx_seq_one_letter_code
_entity_poly.pdbx_strand_id
1 'polypeptide(L)'
;MNQPEIFDRDIRDRDIRALQEWLRTAWRQLGDPSLTAFSRRELRNQMKQCSADLKAHLERLEAQQTPPARDSNRVFTRPELRILA
;
A
#
# COMPACT_ATOMS: atom_id res chain seq x y z
N MET A 1 -16.11 20.65 -3.73
CA MET A 1 -14.70 20.66 -4.16
C MET A 1 -13.91 19.72 -3.25
N ASN A 2 -13.92 18.41 -3.52
CA ASN A 2 -13.10 17.43 -2.77
C ASN A 2 -12.00 16.97 -3.72
N GLN A 3 -10.90 17.72 -3.76
CA GLN A 3 -9.79 17.50 -4.69
C GLN A 3 -8.51 16.86 -4.12
N PRO A 4 -8.27 16.64 -2.80
CA PRO A 4 -6.98 16.12 -2.35
C PRO A 4 -6.79 14.61 -2.66
N GLU A 5 -7.86 13.82 -2.62
CA GLU A 5 -7.82 12.36 -2.78
C GLU A 5 -7.38 11.91 -4.19
N ILE A 6 -7.72 12.70 -5.21
CA ILE A 6 -7.41 12.36 -6.62
C ILE A 6 -5.92 12.55 -6.90
N PHE A 7 -5.33 13.65 -6.42
CA PHE A 7 -3.90 13.90 -6.56
C PHE A 7 -3.06 12.87 -5.80
N ASP A 8 -3.49 12.48 -4.60
CA ASP A 8 -2.82 11.45 -3.80
C ASP A 8 -2.81 10.10 -4.52
N ARG A 9 -3.91 9.77 -5.20
CA ARG A 9 -4.02 8.56 -6.03
C ARG A 9 -3.15 8.62 -7.28
N ASP A 10 -3.13 9.74 -7.99
CA ASP A 10 -2.33 9.91 -9.21
C ASP A 10 -0.82 9.90 -8.93
N ILE A 11 -0.39 10.50 -7.81
CA ILE A 11 1.01 10.47 -7.34
C ILE A 11 1.39 9.02 -7.02
N ARG A 12 0.54 8.30 -6.30
CA ARG A 12 0.77 6.90 -5.95
C ARG A 12 0.82 5.98 -7.15
N ASP A 13 -0.07 6.16 -8.13
CA ASP A 13 -0.06 5.39 -9.37
C ASP A 13 1.20 5.66 -10.20
N ARG A 14 1.71 6.90 -10.20
CA ARG A 14 3.02 7.22 -10.81
C ARG A 14 4.17 6.56 -10.08
N ASP A 15 4.18 6.56 -8.76
CA ASP A 15 5.23 5.93 -7.95
C ASP A 15 5.25 4.41 -8.15
N ILE A 16 4.07 3.77 -8.20
CA ILE A 16 3.95 2.33 -8.51
C ILE A 16 4.53 2.03 -9.89
N ARG A 17 4.20 2.84 -10.92
CA ARG A 17 4.74 2.66 -12.27
C ARG A 17 6.25 2.88 -12.32
N ALA A 18 6.76 3.87 -11.61
CA ALA A 18 8.19 4.14 -11.50
C ALA A 18 8.94 2.96 -10.84
N LEU A 19 8.39 2.40 -9.75
CA LEU A 19 8.92 1.22 -9.07
C LEU A 19 8.89 -0.02 -9.98
N GLN A 20 7.83 -0.22 -10.75
CA GLN A 20 7.75 -1.32 -11.71
C GLN A 20 8.79 -1.21 -12.83
N GLU A 21 8.98 -0.01 -13.38
CA GLU A 21 9.99 0.21 -14.43
C GLU A 21 11.42 0.08 -13.88
N TRP A 22 11.64 0.53 -12.64
CA TRP A 22 12.90 0.33 -11.94
C TRP A 22 13.19 -1.16 -11.74
N LEU A 23 12.22 -1.94 -11.26
CA LEU A 23 12.36 -3.39 -11.12
C LEU A 23 12.68 -4.06 -12.47
N ARG A 24 11.97 -3.69 -13.54
CA ARG A 24 12.20 -4.22 -14.89
C ARG A 24 13.61 -3.92 -15.39
N THR A 25 14.10 -2.71 -15.13
CA THR A 25 15.47 -2.30 -15.47
C THR A 25 16.50 -3.06 -14.64
N ALA A 26 16.26 -3.22 -13.33
CA ALA A 26 17.13 -4.00 -12.45
C ALA A 26 17.21 -5.48 -12.87
N TRP A 27 16.10 -6.10 -13.30
CA TRP A 27 16.10 -7.45 -13.87
C TRP A 27 16.95 -7.55 -15.14
N ARG A 28 16.89 -6.56 -16.03
CA ARG A 28 17.74 -6.50 -17.23
C ARG A 28 19.22 -6.36 -16.86
N GLN A 29 19.52 -5.47 -15.92
CA GLN A 29 20.89 -5.30 -15.42
C GLN A 29 21.40 -6.58 -14.78
N LEU A 30 20.57 -7.32 -14.04
CA LEU A 30 20.95 -8.62 -13.46
C LEU A 30 21.37 -9.66 -14.50
N GLY A 31 20.96 -9.51 -15.77
CA GLY A 31 21.42 -10.34 -16.88
C GLY A 31 22.77 -9.91 -17.48
N ASP A 32 23.27 -8.73 -17.12
CA ASP A 32 24.52 -8.19 -17.62
C ASP A 32 25.72 -8.97 -17.02
N PRO A 33 26.59 -9.55 -17.85
CA PRO A 33 27.78 -10.25 -17.39
C PRO A 33 28.86 -9.32 -16.84
N SER A 34 28.78 -8.00 -17.11
CA SER A 34 29.74 -7.00 -16.61
C SER A 34 29.59 -6.70 -15.10
N LEU A 35 28.47 -7.09 -14.49
CA LEU A 35 28.24 -6.90 -13.06
C LEU A 35 29.08 -7.85 -12.22
N THR A 36 29.81 -7.27 -11.27
CA THR A 36 30.50 -8.02 -10.22
C THR A 36 29.51 -8.87 -9.41
N ALA A 37 29.99 -9.99 -8.87
CA ALA A 37 29.17 -10.86 -8.02
C ALA A 37 28.56 -10.11 -6.82
N PHE A 38 29.29 -9.13 -6.28
CA PHE A 38 28.82 -8.26 -5.20
C PHE A 38 27.66 -7.37 -5.66
N SER A 39 27.84 -6.60 -6.74
CA SER A 39 26.80 -5.73 -7.29
C SER A 39 25.52 -6.48 -7.68
N ARG A 40 25.67 -7.72 -8.18
CA ARG A 40 24.55 -8.60 -8.51
C ARG A 40 23.76 -9.03 -7.27
N ARG A 41 24.46 -9.24 -6.14
CA ARG A 41 23.86 -9.64 -4.86
C ARG A 41 23.20 -8.44 -4.18
N GLU A 42 23.86 -7.28 -4.22
CA GLU A 42 23.33 -5.99 -3.78
C GLU A 42 22.03 -5.64 -4.52
N LEU A 43 22.04 -5.73 -5.86
CA LEU A 43 20.86 -5.46 -6.69
C LEU A 43 19.69 -6.39 -6.34
N ARG A 44 19.95 -7.69 -6.14
CA ARG A 44 18.92 -8.63 -5.68
C ARG A 44 18.38 -8.29 -4.30
N ASN A 45 19.23 -7.87 -3.37
CA ASN A 45 18.80 -7.48 -2.03
C ASN A 45 17.92 -6.23 -2.08
N GLN A 46 18.31 -5.22 -2.86
CA GLN A 46 17.51 -4.00 -3.06
C GLN A 46 16.16 -4.33 -3.72
N MET A 47 16.14 -5.18 -4.75
CA MET A 47 14.90 -5.62 -5.38
C MET A 47 13.97 -6.34 -4.40
N LYS A 48 14.51 -7.20 -3.52
CA LYS A 48 13.72 -7.86 -2.47
C LYS A 48 13.13 -6.85 -1.50
N GLN A 49 13.95 -5.90 -1.02
CA GLN A 49 13.50 -4.87 -0.08
C GLN A 49 12.40 -4.00 -0.69
N CYS A 50 12.60 -3.48 -1.91
CA CYS A 50 11.59 -2.69 -2.60
C CYS A 50 10.29 -3.48 -2.83
N SER A 51 10.38 -4.77 -3.16
CA SER A 51 9.18 -5.61 -3.32
C SER A 51 8.42 -5.83 -2.01
N ALA A 52 9.13 -5.99 -0.89
CA ALA A 52 8.54 -6.14 0.42
C ALA A 52 7.88 -4.85 0.88
N ASP A 53 8.55 -3.71 0.67
CA ASP A 53 8.00 -2.39 1.00
C ASP A 53 6.75 -2.09 0.17
N LEU A 54 6.77 -2.34 -1.14
CA LEU A 54 5.59 -2.18 -2.00
C LEU A 54 4.42 -3.04 -1.52
N LYS A 55 4.68 -4.30 -1.15
CA LYS A 55 3.65 -5.19 -0.61
C LYS A 55 3.08 -4.66 0.71
N ALA A 56 3.93 -4.22 1.63
CA ALA A 56 3.50 -3.64 2.90
C ALA A 56 2.69 -2.35 2.71
N HIS A 57 3.03 -1.53 1.71
CA HIS A 57 2.25 -0.36 1.33
C HIS A 57 0.87 -0.75 0.78
N LEU A 58 0.80 -1.75 -0.13
CA LEU A 58 -0.47 -2.25 -0.66
C LEU A 58 -1.36 -2.86 0.45
N GLU A 59 -0.80 -3.69 1.33
CA GLU A 59 -1.52 -4.27 2.47
C GLU A 59 -2.08 -3.19 3.41
N ARG A 60 -1.29 -2.14 3.70
CA ARG A 60 -1.79 -0.99 4.48
C ARG A 60 -2.92 -0.24 3.78
N LEU A 61 -2.94 -0.21 2.45
CA LEU A 61 -4.02 0.43 1.68
C LEU A 61 -5.28 -0.43 1.65
N GLU A 62 -5.14 -1.75 1.51
CA GLU A 62 -6.27 -2.68 1.65
C GLU A 62 -6.86 -2.63 3.06
N ALA A 63 -6.02 -2.57 4.09
CA ALA A 63 -6.46 -2.40 5.48
C ALA A 63 -7.22 -1.09 5.71
N GLN A 64 -6.85 -0.01 5.03
CA GLN A 64 -7.55 1.29 5.10
C GLN A 64 -8.86 1.31 4.31
N GLN A 65 -8.96 0.53 3.22
CA GLN A 65 -10.18 0.39 2.44
C GLN A 65 -11.19 -0.59 3.05
N THR A 66 -10.74 -1.43 3.98
CA THR A 66 -11.64 -2.26 4.79
C THR A 66 -12.21 -1.37 5.89
N PRO A 67 -13.50 -0.98 5.86
CA PRO A 67 -14.06 -0.23 6.98
C PRO A 67 -13.82 -1.05 8.26
N PRO A 68 -13.43 -0.45 9.40
CA PRO A 68 -13.53 -1.17 10.66
C PRO A 68 -14.95 -1.67 10.72
N ALA A 69 -15.15 -2.98 10.84
CA ALA A 69 -16.46 -3.58 10.97
C ALA A 69 -17.18 -2.76 12.04
N ARG A 70 -18.08 -1.86 11.60
CA ARG A 70 -18.81 -0.97 12.48
C ARG A 70 -19.45 -1.89 13.47
N ASP A 71 -19.14 -1.71 14.74
CA ASP A 71 -19.73 -2.41 15.87
C ASP A 71 -21.21 -2.70 15.57
N SER A 72 -21.49 -3.92 15.11
CA SER A 72 -22.86 -4.42 14.99
C SER A 72 -23.44 -4.74 16.37
N ASN A 73 -22.72 -4.34 17.43
CA ASN A 73 -23.09 -4.51 18.82
C ASN A 73 -23.55 -3.20 19.49
N ARG A 74 -23.86 -2.14 18.74
CA ARG A 74 -24.79 -1.12 19.25
C ARG A 74 -26.20 -1.71 19.25
N VAL A 75 -26.48 -2.53 20.26
CA VAL A 75 -27.83 -2.77 20.72
C VAL A 75 -28.41 -1.39 21.03
N PHE A 76 -29.29 -0.90 20.16
CA PHE A 76 -30.13 0.25 20.43
C PHE A 76 -31.06 -0.16 21.59
N THR A 77 -30.60 -0.03 22.82
CA THR A 77 -31.46 -0.18 23.99
C THR A 77 -32.37 1.05 24.01
N ARG A 78 -33.65 0.77 23.80
CA ARG A 78 -34.78 1.71 23.87
C ARG A 78 -34.62 2.64 25.09
N PRO A 79 -34.56 3.97 24.90
CA PRO A 79 -34.64 4.88 26.04
C PRO A 79 -36.06 4.78 26.61
N GLU A 80 -36.17 4.30 27.84
CA GLU A 80 -37.41 4.34 28.62
C GLU A 80 -37.74 5.81 28.93
N LEU A 81 -38.49 6.46 28.03
CA LEU A 81 -39.12 7.74 28.28
C LEU A 81 -40.32 7.51 29.21
N ARG A 82 -40.07 7.55 30.53
CA ARG A 82 -41.14 7.62 31.52
C ARG A 82 -41.63 9.06 31.63
N ILE A 83 -42.81 9.27 31.07
CA ILE A 83 -43.60 10.51 31.09
C ILE A 83 -43.99 10.82 32.55
N LEU A 84 -43.76 12.05 33.00
CA LEU A 84 -44.27 12.56 34.28
C LEU A 84 -45.78 12.82 34.13
N ALA A 85 -46.60 12.16 34.95
CA ALA A 85 -48.00 12.46 35.17
C ALA A 85 -48.29 12.47 36.67
#